data_AF-A0AAD6YE08-F1
#
_entry.id   AF-A0AAD6YE08-F1
#
_cell.length_a   1.000
_cell.length_b   1.000
_cell.length_c   1.000
_cell.angle_alpha   90.00
_cell.angle_beta   90.00
_cell.angle_gamma   90.00
#
_symmetry.space_group_name_H-M   'P 1'
#
loop_
_entity.id
_entity.type
_entity.pdbx_description
1 polymer ?
#
loop_
_entity_poly.entity_id
_entity_poly.type
_entity_poly.pdbx_seq_one_letter_code
_entity_poly.pdbx_strand_id
1 'polypeptide(L)'
;MEVPPGLSYLVRILPLPLLPCAATHAVLTYILPLLTSGALPPWSRVAAALLAQPAGVFLSDLYEKHRQAGDAAASGAVRMPVIHDKWPLGLSVLSALKESVRSGYPGDLIRDWSEEHGNTFIMKVLLQKVTPKRNCSRVHRLEKHQKRRSTAPLSLTTRILNGL
;
A
#
# COMPACT_ATOMS: atom_id res chain seq x y z
N MET A 1 -29.90 -22.32 -17.96
CA MET A 1 -28.63 -23.06 -18.00
C MET A 1 -27.68 -22.34 -17.05
N GLU A 2 -27.52 -22.88 -15.85
CA GLU A 2 -26.62 -22.30 -14.84
C GLU A 2 -25.19 -22.54 -15.29
N VAL A 3 -24.52 -21.47 -15.72
CA VAL A 3 -23.12 -21.53 -16.14
C VAL A 3 -22.28 -21.83 -14.89
N PRO A 4 -21.38 -22.83 -14.92
CA PRO A 4 -20.58 -23.17 -13.75
C PRO A 4 -19.78 -21.93 -13.30
N PRO A 5 -19.76 -21.62 -11.99
CA PRO A 5 -19.24 -20.36 -11.45
C PRO A 5 -17.76 -20.13 -11.82
N GLY A 6 -17.01 -21.19 -12.07
CA GLY A 6 -15.63 -21.11 -12.56
C GLY A 6 -15.50 -20.42 -13.92
N LEU A 7 -16.40 -20.69 -14.87
CA LEU A 7 -16.30 -20.12 -16.22
C LEU A 7 -16.62 -18.62 -16.23
N SER A 8 -17.63 -18.22 -15.45
CA SER A 8 -17.95 -16.81 -15.20
C SER A 8 -16.75 -16.08 -14.57
N TYR A 9 -16.05 -16.74 -13.64
CA TYR A 9 -14.87 -16.18 -13.00
C TYR A 9 -13.68 -16.03 -13.98
N LEU A 10 -13.44 -17.03 -14.84
CA LEU A 10 -12.40 -16.96 -15.86
C LEU A 10 -12.66 -15.82 -16.85
N VAL A 11 -13.89 -15.70 -17.38
CA VAL A 11 -14.25 -14.65 -18.35
C VAL A 11 -14.15 -13.26 -17.72
N ARG A 12 -14.39 -13.13 -16.41
CA ARG A 12 -14.25 -11.87 -15.68
C ARG A 12 -12.79 -11.48 -15.43
N ILE A 13 -11.90 -12.45 -15.27
CA ILE A 13 -10.47 -12.20 -14.99
C ILE A 13 -9.65 -12.10 -16.28
N LEU A 14 -9.97 -12.89 -17.31
CA LEU A 14 -9.23 -12.94 -18.59
C LEU A 14 -8.98 -11.59 -19.27
N PRO A 15 -9.93 -10.64 -19.35
CA PRO A 15 -9.71 -9.41 -20.10
C PRO A 15 -8.63 -8.54 -19.45
N LEU A 16 -8.47 -8.60 -18.12
CA LEU A 16 -7.54 -7.73 -17.40
C LEU A 16 -6.06 -7.97 -17.75
N PRO A 17 -5.53 -9.21 -17.80
CA PRO A 17 -4.18 -9.48 -18.30
C PRO A 17 -4.10 -9.56 -19.82
N LEU A 18 -5.19 -9.86 -20.53
CA LEU A 18 -5.17 -9.97 -22.00
C LEU A 18 -5.10 -8.60 -22.69
N LEU A 19 -5.73 -7.57 -22.12
CA LEU A 19 -5.71 -6.19 -22.62
C LEU A 19 -4.29 -5.63 -22.80
N PRO A 20 -3.37 -5.65 -21.81
CA PRO A 20 -2.03 -5.11 -21.98
C PRO A 20 -1.20 -5.95 -22.98
N CYS A 21 -1.40 -7.26 -23.06
CA CYS A 21 -0.73 -8.10 -24.05
C CYS A 21 -1.23 -7.80 -25.48
N ALA A 22 -2.54 -7.64 -25.67
CA ALA A 22 -3.12 -7.27 -26.95
C ALA A 22 -2.70 -5.83 -27.36
N ALA A 23 -2.68 -4.90 -26.41
CA ALA A 23 -2.23 -3.54 -26.64
C ALA A 23 -0.75 -3.48 -27.04
N THR A 24 0.13 -4.19 -26.33
CA THR A 24 1.56 -4.23 -26.69
C THR A 24 1.81 -4.92 -28.02
N HIS A 25 1.07 -5.98 -28.34
CA HIS A 25 1.11 -6.60 -29.66
C HIS A 25 0.66 -5.62 -30.76
N ALA A 26 -0.45 -4.90 -30.55
CA ALA A 26 -0.93 -3.90 -31.50
C ALA A 26 0.08 -2.77 -31.72
N VAL A 27 0.69 -2.24 -30.65
CA VAL A 27 1.74 -1.22 -30.73
C VAL A 27 2.95 -1.72 -31.52
N LEU A 28 3.43 -2.94 -31.26
CA LEU A 28 4.60 -3.48 -31.96
C LEU A 28 4.33 -3.85 -33.42
N THR A 29 3.08 -4.19 -33.76
CA THR A 29 2.71 -4.62 -35.11
C THR A 29 2.28 -3.46 -36.01
N TYR A 30 1.65 -2.42 -35.45
CA TYR A 30 1.12 -1.31 -36.23
C TYR A 30 1.91 -0.01 -36.08
N ILE A 31 2.41 0.30 -34.88
CA ILE A 31 3.04 1.60 -34.61
C ILE A 31 4.55 1.54 -34.87
N LEU A 32 5.20 0.46 -34.45
CA LEU A 32 6.66 0.35 -34.56
C LEU A 32 7.18 0.26 -36.01
N PRO A 33 6.49 -0.40 -36.97
CA PRO A 33 6.90 -0.37 -38.37
C PRO A 33 6.71 0.98 -39.05
N LEU A 34 5.86 1.86 -38.51
CA LEU A 34 5.69 3.23 -39.00
C LEU A 34 6.85 4.14 -38.56
N LEU A 35 7.50 3.83 -37.43
CA LEU A 35 8.64 4.59 -36.91
C LEU A 35 9.99 4.00 -37.34
N THR A 36 10.04 2.73 -37.73
CA THR A 36 11.28 2.03 -38.08
C THR A 36 11.10 1.23 -39.36
N SER A 37 11.84 1.60 -40.41
CA SER A 37 11.82 0.94 -41.73
C SER A 37 12.42 -0.48 -41.75
N GLY A 38 12.72 -1.07 -40.59
CA GLY A 38 13.38 -2.36 -40.43
C GLY A 38 12.47 -3.40 -39.80
N ALA A 39 12.43 -4.61 -40.37
CA ALA A 39 11.69 -5.73 -39.79
C ALA A 39 12.29 -6.11 -38.43
N LEU A 40 11.51 -5.95 -37.36
CA LEU A 40 11.94 -6.36 -36.03
C LEU A 40 12.03 -7.90 -35.93
N PRO A 41 13.07 -8.43 -35.26
CA PRO A 41 13.18 -9.85 -34.98
C PRO A 41 11.96 -10.37 -34.22
N PRO A 42 11.44 -11.57 -34.51
CA PRO A 42 10.25 -12.11 -33.85
C PRO A 42 10.40 -12.25 -32.32
N TRP A 43 11.64 -12.43 -31.84
CA TRP A 43 11.97 -12.47 -30.41
C TRP A 43 11.65 -11.18 -29.66
N SER A 44 11.71 -10.02 -30.32
CA SER A 44 11.40 -8.74 -29.68
C SER A 44 9.92 -8.63 -29.32
N ARG A 45 9.03 -9.26 -30.11
CA ARG A 45 7.59 -9.35 -29.83
C ARG A 45 7.33 -10.16 -28.58
N VAL A 46 8.00 -11.29 -28.44
CA VAL A 46 7.87 -12.18 -27.26
C VAL A 46 8.41 -11.48 -26.02
N ALA A 47 9.59 -10.85 -26.11
CA ALA A 47 10.16 -10.10 -25.00
C ALA A 47 9.28 -8.91 -24.58
N ALA A 48 8.75 -8.16 -25.55
CA ALA A 48 7.86 -7.04 -25.28
C ALA A 48 6.54 -7.49 -24.63
N ALA A 49 5.95 -8.60 -25.08
CA ALA A 49 4.74 -9.15 -24.48
C ALA A 49 4.98 -9.62 -23.03
N LEU A 50 6.13 -10.24 -22.75
CA LEU A 50 6.51 -10.64 -21.39
C LEU A 50 6.78 -9.44 -20.48
N LEU A 51 7.40 -8.37 -21.02
CA LEU A 51 7.68 -7.14 -20.28
C LEU A 51 6.45 -6.23 -20.11
N ALA A 52 5.42 -6.38 -20.94
CA ALA A 52 4.18 -5.61 -20.86
C ALA A 52 3.49 -5.75 -19.50
N GLN A 53 3.46 -6.96 -18.96
CA GLN A 53 2.82 -7.26 -17.69
C GLN A 53 3.50 -6.58 -16.51
N PRO A 54 4.82 -6.78 -16.25
CA PRO A 54 5.49 -6.06 -15.18
C PRO A 54 5.45 -4.56 -15.43
N ALA A 55 5.71 -4.09 -16.66
CA ALA A 55 5.70 -2.67 -16.99
C ALA A 55 4.35 -2.00 -16.67
N GLY A 56 3.22 -2.66 -16.96
CA GLY A 56 1.89 -2.15 -16.62
C GLY A 56 1.68 -1.99 -15.11
N VAL A 57 2.13 -2.97 -14.33
CA VAL A 57 2.07 -2.89 -12.86
C VAL A 57 2.92 -1.73 -12.34
N PHE A 58 4.14 -1.59 -12.85
CA PHE A 58 5.02 -0.47 -12.49
C PHE A 58 4.43 0.89 -12.87
N LEU A 59 3.89 1.03 -14.08
CA LEU A 59 3.28 2.27 -14.56
C LEU A 59 2.04 2.64 -13.73
N SER A 60 1.21 1.66 -13.38
CA SER A 60 0.03 1.91 -12.54
C SER A 60 0.42 2.40 -11.15
N ASP A 61 1.45 1.83 -10.51
CA ASP A 61 1.94 2.29 -9.21
C ASP A 61 2.52 3.70 -9.28
N LEU A 62 3.27 4.02 -10.35
CA LEU A 62 3.79 5.37 -10.57
C LEU A 62 2.67 6.38 -10.82
N TYR A 63 1.71 6.04 -11.67
CA TYR A 63 0.57 6.89 -11.96
C TYR A 63 -0.24 7.18 -10.69
N GLU A 64 -0.54 6.16 -9.89
CA GLU A 64 -1.22 6.37 -8.60
C GLU A 64 -0.42 7.25 -7.65
N LYS A 65 0.91 7.09 -7.57
CA LYS A 65 1.78 7.95 -6.75
C LYS A 65 1.71 9.41 -7.19
N HIS A 66 1.74 9.66 -8.50
CA HIS A 66 1.66 11.01 -9.06
C HIS A 66 0.28 11.62 -8.85
N ARG A 67 -0.78 10.87 -9.12
CA ARG A 67 -2.16 11.31 -8.89
C ARG A 67 -2.42 11.63 -7.42
N GLN A 68 -2.02 10.75 -6.50
CA GLN A 68 -2.16 10.99 -5.05
C GLN A 68 -1.36 12.21 -4.58
N ALA A 69 -0.22 12.50 -5.21
CA ALA A 69 0.54 13.72 -4.90
C ALA A 69 -0.20 14.97 -5.37
N GLY A 70 -0.81 14.94 -6.57
CA GLY A 70 -1.65 16.02 -7.08
C GLY A 70 -2.89 16.26 -6.23
N ASP A 71 -3.61 15.20 -5.88
CA ASP A 71 -4.82 15.27 -5.04
C ASP A 71 -4.50 15.78 -3.62
N ALA A 72 -3.37 15.37 -3.05
CA ALA A 72 -2.90 15.86 -1.75
C ALA A 72 -2.53 17.36 -1.80
N ALA A 73 -1.84 17.79 -2.85
CA ALA A 73 -1.51 19.20 -3.05
C ALA A 73 -2.77 20.07 -3.26
N ALA A 74 -3.75 19.58 -4.02
CA ALA A 74 -5.00 20.28 -4.28
C ALA A 74 -5.89 20.40 -3.02
N SER A 75 -5.82 19.43 -2.11
CA SER A 75 -6.60 19.42 -0.87
C SER A 75 -5.86 20.03 0.34
N GLY A 76 -4.61 20.46 0.16
CA GLY A 76 -3.76 20.92 1.26
C GLY A 76 -3.42 19.83 2.28
N ALA A 77 -3.64 18.56 1.92
CA ALA A 77 -3.40 17.42 2.79
C ALA A 77 -1.93 17.01 2.75
N VAL A 78 -1.36 16.71 3.93
CA VAL A 78 0.00 16.16 4.02
C VAL A 78 -0.02 14.71 3.56
N ARG A 79 0.84 14.38 2.59
CA ARG A 79 1.00 13.01 2.10
C ARG A 79 1.47 12.10 3.24
N MET A 80 0.78 10.97 3.42
CA MET A 80 1.19 9.98 4.42
C MET A 80 2.59 9.42 4.10
N PRO A 81 3.45 9.24 5.12
CA PRO A 81 4.74 8.59 4.93
C PRO A 81 4.53 7.15 4.46
N VAL A 82 5.24 6.78 3.41
CA VAL A 82 5.31 5.40 2.91
C VAL A 82 6.59 4.80 3.48
N ILE A 83 6.49 3.60 4.07
CA ILE A 83 7.68 2.90 4.58
C ILE A 83 8.68 2.72 3.43
N HIS A 84 9.95 3.04 3.69
CA HIS A 84 11.01 2.93 2.69
C HIS A 84 11.23 1.47 2.28
N ASP A 85 10.63 1.07 1.16
CA ASP A 85 10.89 -0.20 0.51
C ASP A 85 12.10 -0.10 -0.43
N LYS A 86 13.14 -0.88 -0.16
CA LYS A 86 14.31 -1.01 -1.05
C LYS A 86 13.95 -1.74 -2.35
N TRP A 87 12.90 -2.57 -2.34
CA TRP A 87 12.46 -3.33 -3.49
C TRP A 87 11.10 -2.85 -4.00
N PRO A 88 10.94 -2.68 -5.32
CA PRO A 88 9.62 -2.52 -5.89
C PRO A 88 8.76 -3.75 -5.56
N LEU A 89 7.44 -3.56 -5.44
CA LEU A 89 6.44 -4.55 -5.00
C LEU A 89 6.34 -4.85 -3.48
N GLY A 90 7.14 -4.21 -2.61
CA GLY A 90 7.01 -4.40 -1.15
C GLY A 90 7.60 -5.73 -0.65
N LEU A 91 8.56 -6.29 -1.40
CA LEU A 91 9.24 -7.52 -1.02
C LEU A 91 10.12 -7.34 0.23
N SER A 92 10.67 -6.14 0.44
CA SER A 92 11.43 -5.80 1.65
C SER A 92 10.56 -5.81 2.91
N VAL A 93 9.36 -5.24 2.85
CA VAL A 93 8.38 -5.33 3.94
C VAL A 93 7.96 -6.78 4.16
N LEU A 94 7.75 -7.57 3.10
CA LEU A 94 7.39 -8.97 3.25
C LEU A 94 8.52 -9.81 3.88
N SER A 95 9.78 -9.57 3.51
CA SER A 95 10.92 -10.25 4.13
C SER A 95 11.10 -9.83 5.58
N ALA A 96 10.94 -8.55 5.89
CA ALA A 96 10.97 -8.05 7.27
C ALA A 96 9.84 -8.64 8.11
N LEU A 97 8.64 -8.78 7.54
CA LEU A 97 7.49 -9.39 8.19
C LEU A 97 7.68 -10.91 8.38
N LYS A 98 8.26 -11.59 7.40
CA LYS A 98 8.60 -13.02 7.52
C LYS A 98 9.65 -13.23 8.61
N GLU A 99 10.64 -12.36 8.69
CA GLU A 99 11.66 -12.42 9.72
C GLU A 99 11.09 -12.10 11.10
N SER A 100 10.18 -11.12 11.21
CA SER A 100 9.54 -10.81 12.50
C SER A 100 8.61 -11.92 12.99
N VAL A 101 7.92 -12.62 12.09
CA VAL A 101 7.14 -13.83 12.43
C VAL A 101 8.07 -14.96 12.90
N ARG A 102 9.30 -15.02 12.40
CA ARG A 102 10.28 -16.03 12.79
C ARG A 102 10.98 -15.69 14.11
N SER A 103 11.29 -14.40 14.33
CA SER A 103 12.00 -13.91 15.51
C SER A 103 11.08 -13.61 16.70
N GLY A 104 9.77 -13.49 16.49
CA GLY A 104 8.80 -13.29 17.55
C GLY A 104 7.47 -12.68 17.11
N TYR A 105 7.05 -11.61 17.80
CA TYR A 105 5.75 -10.99 17.59
C TYR A 105 5.82 -9.92 16.48
N PRO A 106 5.01 -10.03 15.41
CA PRO A 106 5.08 -9.08 14.29
C PRO A 106 4.67 -7.65 14.67
N GLY A 107 4.03 -7.47 15.83
CA GLY A 107 3.69 -6.15 16.37
C GLY A 107 4.89 -5.33 16.83
N ASP A 108 6.03 -5.95 17.15
CA ASP A 108 7.25 -5.22 17.49
C ASP A 108 7.77 -4.45 16.27
N LEU A 109 7.79 -5.10 15.10
CA LEU A 109 8.15 -4.46 13.83
C LEU A 109 7.21 -3.28 13.48
N ILE A 110 5.91 -3.44 13.73
CA ILE A 110 4.92 -2.38 13.50
C ILE A 110 5.11 -1.24 14.50
N ARG A 111 5.51 -1.53 15.75
CA ARG A 111 5.85 -0.50 16.75
C ARG A 111 7.06 0.28 16.30
N ASP A 112 8.13 -0.37 15.87
CA ASP A 112 9.36 0.28 15.42
C ASP A 112 9.07 1.22 14.22
N TRP A 113 8.26 0.76 13.26
CA TRP A 113 7.80 1.62 12.15
C TRP A 113 6.90 2.76 12.60
N SER A 114 6.08 2.55 13.63
CA SER A 114 5.24 3.62 14.21
C SER A 114 6.05 4.66 14.97
N GLU A 115 7.19 4.29 15.54
CA GLU A 115 8.12 5.23 16.21
C GLU A 115 8.89 6.06 15.16
N GLU A 116 9.31 5.44 14.05
CA GLU A 116 10.08 6.11 13.00
C GLU A 116 9.22 7.00 12.08
N HIS A 117 8.06 6.51 11.64
CA HIS A 117 7.21 7.18 10.64
C HIS A 117 5.94 7.81 11.25
N GLY A 118 5.75 7.67 12.56
CA GLY A 118 4.59 8.17 13.28
C GLY A 118 3.38 7.24 13.20
N ASN A 119 2.28 7.66 13.82
CA ASN A 119 1.10 6.81 14.06
C ASN A 119 0.21 6.55 12.81
N THR A 120 0.65 7.00 11.62
CA THR A 120 -0.07 6.79 10.37
C THR A 120 0.92 6.68 9.21
N PHE A 121 1.07 5.47 8.67
CA PHE A 121 1.96 5.17 7.55
C PHE A 121 1.30 4.19 6.57
N ILE A 122 1.77 4.19 5.33
CA ILE A 122 1.34 3.25 4.30
C ILE A 122 2.43 2.18 4.15
N MET A 123 2.05 0.91 4.31
CA MET A 123 2.92 -0.22 3.98
C MET A 123 2.46 -0.85 2.66
N LYS A 124 3.40 -1.36 1.87
CA LYS A 124 3.10 -2.13 0.66
C LYS A 124 3.45 -3.59 0.90
N VAL A 125 2.46 -4.46 0.72
CA VAL A 125 2.65 -5.91 0.79
C VAL A 125 2.15 -6.48 -0.52
N LEU A 126 3.06 -7.06 -1.31
CA LEU A 126 2.72 -7.73 -2.59
C LEU A 126 1.76 -6.88 -3.46
N LEU A 127 2.19 -5.66 -3.81
CA LEU A 127 1.43 -4.67 -4.59
C LEU A 127 0.20 -4.07 -3.90
N GLN A 128 -0.29 -4.63 -2.79
CA GLN A 128 -1.40 -4.06 -2.04
C GLN A 128 -0.92 -3.03 -1.03
N LYS A 129 -1.60 -1.88 -1.02
CA LYS A 129 -1.41 -0.83 -0.02
C LYS A 129 -2.24 -1.18 1.19
N VAL A 130 -1.59 -1.37 2.33
CA VAL A 130 -2.25 -1.59 3.62
C VAL A 130 -2.04 -0.35 4.47
N THR A 131 -3.13 0.16 5.02
CA THR A 131 -3.11 1.24 6.00
C THR A 131 -3.63 0.70 7.34
N PRO A 132 -2.91 0.94 8.46
CA PRO A 132 -3.42 0.60 9.77
C PRO A 132 -4.67 1.44 10.04
N LYS A 133 -5.83 0.78 10.14
CA LYS A 133 -7.11 1.45 10.32
C LYS A 133 -7.18 2.04 11.72
N ARG A 134 -7.16 3.38 11.85
CA ARG A 134 -7.42 4.02 13.15
C ARG A 134 -8.85 3.74 13.58
N ASN A 135 -9.00 3.03 14.70
CA ASN A 135 -10.30 2.87 15.35
C ASN A 135 -10.63 4.16 16.13
N CYS A 136 -11.16 5.16 15.43
CA CYS A 136 -11.36 6.52 15.92
C CYS A 136 -12.25 6.59 17.19
N SER A 137 -13.19 5.65 17.33
CA SER A 137 -14.07 5.53 18.50
C SER A 137 -13.32 5.18 19.79
N ARG A 138 -12.13 4.57 19.72
CA ARG A 138 -11.31 4.23 20.89
C ARG A 138 -10.45 5.41 21.36
N VAL A 139 -9.98 6.25 20.44
CA VAL A 139 -9.12 7.41 20.74
C VAL A 139 -9.89 8.44 21.57
N HIS A 140 -11.13 8.76 21.17
CA HIS A 140 -11.98 9.68 21.93
C HIS A 140 -12.36 9.17 23.33
N ARG A 141 -12.41 7.85 23.53
CA ARG A 141 -12.70 7.26 24.85
C ARG A 141 -11.49 7.39 25.78
N LEU A 142 -10.27 7.16 25.29
CA LEU A 142 -9.05 7.31 26.08
C LEU A 142 -8.76 8.77 26.42
N GLU A 143 -9.00 9.68 25.48
CA GLU A 143 -8.83 11.12 25.69
C GLU A 143 -9.81 11.66 26.77
N LYS A 144 -11.06 11.17 26.77
CA LYS A 144 -12.03 11.48 27.84
C LYS A 144 -11.59 10.96 29.21
N HIS A 145 -10.95 9.79 29.28
CA HIS A 145 -10.44 9.24 30.55
C HIS A 145 -9.21 9.98 31.06
N GLN A 146 -8.31 10.41 30.17
CA GLN A 146 -7.12 11.17 30.54
C GLN A 146 -7.48 12.58 31.02
N LYS A 147 -8.43 13.25 30.35
CA LYS A 147 -8.95 14.55 30.78
C LYS A 147 -9.65 14.49 32.14
N ARG A 148 -10.39 13.39 32.44
CA ARG A 148 -11.01 13.17 33.77
C ARG A 148 -10.00 12.93 34.89
N ARG A 149 -8.83 12.35 34.61
CA ARG A 149 -7.77 12.18 35.62
C ARG A 149 -6.99 13.48 35.87
N SER A 150 -6.84 14.33 34.86
CA SER A 150 -6.14 15.61 34.98
C SER A 150 -6.94 16.69 35.72
N THR A 151 -8.28 16.64 35.69
CA THR A 151 -9.15 17.59 36.40
C THR A 151 -9.56 17.14 37.80
N ALA A 152 -8.96 16.10 38.36
CA ALA A 152 -9.19 15.74 39.75
C ALA A 152 -8.42 16.73 40.66
N PRO A 153 -9.10 17.56 41.47
CA PRO A 153 -8.43 18.44 42.40
C PRO A 153 -7.64 17.61 43.42
N LEU A 154 -6.35 17.88 43.52
CA LEU A 154 -5.45 17.41 44.58
C LEU A 154 -5.84 18.05 45.94
N SER A 155 -7.03 17.72 46.46
CA SER A 155 -7.52 18.24 47.75
C SER A 155 -7.62 17.18 48.86
N LEU A 156 -7.06 15.99 48.65
CA LEU A 156 -7.26 14.85 49.58
C LEU A 156 -6.00 14.37 50.32
N THR A 157 -4.88 15.09 50.27
CA THR A 157 -3.65 14.71 50.99
C THR A 157 -3.31 15.57 52.22
N THR A 158 -4.20 16.48 52.66
CA THR A 158 -3.91 17.39 53.79
C THR A 158 -4.58 16.99 55.12
N ARG A 159 -5.11 15.76 55.27
CA ARG A 159 -5.86 15.36 56.48
C ARG A 159 -5.22 14.28 57.36
N ILE A 160 -4.01 13.80 57.07
CA ILE A 160 -3.37 12.70 57.83
C ILE A 160 -2.24 13.18 58.76
N LEU A 161 -1.82 14.45 58.71
CA LEU A 161 -0.68 14.96 59.51
C LEU A 161 -1.04 15.75 60.78
N ASN A 162 -2.32 15.87 61.16
CA ASN A 162 -2.75 16.58 62.38
C ASN A 162 -3.41 15.66 63.43
N GLY A 163 -3.01 14.40 63.48
CA GLY A 163 -3.55 13.42 64.43
C GLY A 163 -2.49 12.46 64.94
N LEU A 164 -1.40 13.00 65.50
CA LEU A 164 -0.46 12.31 66.39
C LEU A 164 0.30 13.33 67.21
#